data_AF-A0A7X7S0A8-F1
#
_entry.id   AF-A0A7X7S0A8-F1
#
_cell.length_a   1.000
_cell.length_b   1.000
_cell.length_c   1.000
_cell.angle_alpha   90.00
_cell.angle_beta   90.00
_cell.angle_gamma   90.00
#
_symmetry.space_group_name_H-M   'P 1'
#
loop_
_entity.id
_entity.type
_entity.pdbx_description
1 polymer ?
#
loop_
_entity_poly.entity_id
_entity_poly.type
_entity_poly.pdbx_seq_one_letter_code
_entity_poly.pdbx_strand_id
1 'polypeptide(L)'
;MQKKRELPEFVKPVLKEVKILSGFNDAEIEKISGNCMVTEYHAGDIIMEENTPASEIFIILKGRVSIYLGPKNDSVELIEFGPGGCIGEVSVIGILNHSASALVTEDALLLVLSRNSLMEIFNSDKDLFSMLILNIARELARRLFHTNEILMQYGKHCSNKKSSLITPQSPL
;
A
#
# COMPACT_ATOMS: atom_id res chain seq x y z
N MET A 1 8.97 -1.33 26.73
CA MET A 1 9.95 -0.36 26.19
C MET A 1 10.74 -1.07 25.10
N GLN A 2 10.32 -0.94 23.84
CA GLN A 2 11.09 -1.48 22.71
C GLN A 2 12.08 -0.41 22.23
N LYS A 3 13.32 -0.83 22.03
CA LYS A 3 14.49 0.00 21.78
C LYS A 3 14.36 0.63 20.38
N LYS A 4 14.41 1.96 20.30
CA LYS A 4 14.47 2.71 19.03
C LYS A 4 15.73 2.26 18.28
N ARG A 5 15.57 1.40 17.26
CA ARG A 5 16.68 0.92 16.41
C ARG A 5 16.99 2.06 15.43
N GLU A 6 18.22 2.56 15.43
CA GLU A 6 18.65 3.53 14.41
C GLU A 6 18.48 2.91 13.02
N LEU A 7 17.90 3.68 12.10
CA LEU A 7 17.66 3.24 10.74
C LEU A 7 19.01 3.05 10.03
N PRO A 8 19.25 1.91 9.37
CA PRO A 8 20.46 1.71 8.59
C PRO A 8 20.65 2.81 7.54
N GLU A 9 21.88 3.17 7.24
CA GLU A 9 22.22 4.30 6.35
C GLU A 9 21.61 4.17 4.94
N PHE A 10 21.48 2.93 4.43
CA PHE A 10 20.87 2.64 3.14
C PHE A 10 19.37 2.94 3.05
N VAL A 11 18.70 3.16 4.18
CA VAL A 11 17.24 3.40 4.24
C VAL A 11 16.90 4.83 3.82
N LYS A 12 17.77 5.82 4.10
CA LYS A 12 17.48 7.23 3.81
C LYS A 12 17.16 7.48 2.32
N PRO A 13 17.92 6.96 1.34
CA PRO A 13 17.56 7.07 -0.07
C PRO A 13 16.19 6.48 -0.38
N VAL A 14 15.85 5.32 0.18
CA VAL A 14 14.55 4.67 -0.08
C VAL A 14 13.40 5.52 0.44
N LEU A 15 13.53 6.12 1.63
CA LEU A 15 12.49 6.98 2.20
C LEU A 15 12.21 8.22 1.35
N LYS A 16 13.18 8.71 0.57
CA LYS A 16 12.98 9.84 -0.36
C LYS A 16 12.14 9.47 -1.58
N GLU A 17 12.14 8.20 -1.97
CA GLU A 17 11.33 7.67 -3.08
C GLU A 17 9.89 7.33 -2.66
N VAL A 18 9.62 7.26 -1.35
CA VAL A 18 8.29 6.93 -0.82
C VAL A 18 7.33 8.08 -1.08
N LYS A 19 6.31 7.84 -1.89
CA LYS A 19 5.33 8.87 -2.29
C LYS A 19 4.58 9.51 -1.13
N ILE A 20 4.31 8.75 -0.06
CA ILE A 20 3.64 9.30 1.13
C ILE A 20 4.56 10.22 1.95
N LEU A 21 5.87 10.16 1.72
CA LEU A 21 6.88 11.01 2.33
C LEU A 21 7.36 12.16 1.41
N SER A 22 6.75 12.32 0.24
CA SER A 22 7.15 13.36 -0.72
C SER A 22 6.98 14.77 -0.15
N GLY A 23 8.00 15.62 -0.35
CA GLY A 23 7.99 17.01 0.08
C GLY A 23 8.41 17.24 1.54
N PHE A 24 8.71 16.18 2.29
CA PHE A 24 9.35 16.30 3.60
C PHE A 24 10.86 16.53 3.47
N ASN A 25 11.41 17.34 4.36
CA ASN A 25 12.84 17.47 4.53
C ASN A 25 13.42 16.33 5.39
N ASP A 26 14.75 16.24 5.47
CA ASP A 26 15.43 15.15 6.17
C ASP A 26 15.06 15.08 7.67
N ALA A 27 14.87 16.22 8.33
CA ALA A 27 14.49 16.26 9.75
C ALA A 27 13.03 15.79 9.97
N GLU A 28 12.13 16.10 9.04
CA GLU A 28 10.74 15.62 9.06
C GLU A 28 10.65 14.11 8.80
N ILE A 29 11.43 13.60 7.84
CA ILE A 29 11.55 12.16 7.59
C ILE A 29 12.10 11.46 8.84
N GLU A 30 13.11 12.03 9.51
CA GLU A 30 13.66 11.48 10.76
C GLU A 30 12.62 11.50 11.91
N LYS A 31 11.80 12.55 12.03
CA LYS A 31 10.68 12.57 12.98
C LYS A 31 9.67 11.46 12.70
N ILE A 32 9.20 11.32 11.45
CA ILE A 32 8.20 10.30 11.08
C ILE A 32 8.77 8.91 11.32
N SER A 33 9.94 8.63 10.74
CA SER A 33 10.57 7.32 10.83
C SER A 33 11.02 6.96 12.25
N GLY A 34 11.29 7.96 13.09
CA GLY A 34 11.52 7.78 14.53
C GLY A 34 10.27 7.38 15.33
N ASN A 35 9.06 7.47 14.78
CA ASN A 35 7.83 6.92 15.36
C ASN A 35 7.49 5.53 14.81
N CYS A 36 8.25 5.03 13.85
CA CYS A 36 8.03 3.73 13.21
C CYS A 36 8.91 2.64 13.83
N MET A 37 8.54 1.39 13.57
CA MET A 37 9.35 0.21 13.89
C MET A 37 9.95 -0.39 12.63
N VAL A 38 11.22 -0.78 12.67
CA VAL A 38 11.87 -1.54 11.59
C VAL A 38 11.74 -3.03 11.90
N THR A 39 11.11 -3.77 11.01
CA THR A 39 10.81 -5.20 11.20
C THR A 39 11.32 -6.01 10.01
N GLU A 40 11.98 -7.12 10.31
CA GLU A 40 12.44 -8.10 9.33
C GLU A 40 11.37 -9.17 9.15
N TYR A 41 11.11 -9.56 7.90
CA TYR A 41 10.19 -10.62 7.52
C TYR A 41 10.86 -11.55 6.51
N HIS A 42 10.45 -12.81 6.52
CA HIS A 42 10.97 -13.84 5.62
C HIS A 42 9.99 -14.10 4.46
N ALA A 43 10.53 -14.57 3.34
CA ALA A 43 9.70 -15.05 2.24
C ALA A 43 8.70 -16.11 2.73
N GLY A 44 7.42 -15.91 2.40
CA GLY A 44 6.31 -16.73 2.87
C GLY A 44 5.50 -16.14 4.03
N ASP A 45 6.00 -15.09 4.69
CA ASP A 45 5.26 -14.42 5.77
C ASP A 45 4.05 -13.65 5.23
N ILE A 46 2.90 -13.82 5.88
CA ILE A 46 1.69 -13.04 5.63
C ILE A 46 1.68 -11.88 6.63
N ILE A 47 1.81 -10.65 6.14
CA ILE A 47 1.88 -9.43 6.97
C ILE A 47 0.56 -8.67 7.01
N MET A 48 -0.35 -8.96 6.08
CA MET A 48 -1.73 -8.48 6.08
C MET A 48 -2.62 -9.63 5.64
N GLU A 49 -3.74 -9.84 6.32
CA GLU A 49 -4.70 -10.90 5.98
C GLU A 49 -6.03 -10.28 5.55
N GLU A 50 -6.57 -10.72 4.41
CA GLU A 50 -7.84 -10.24 3.87
C GLU A 50 -8.96 -10.34 4.91
N ASN A 51 -9.85 -9.34 4.94
CA ASN A 51 -11.01 -9.24 5.83
C ASN A 51 -10.65 -9.14 7.33
N THR A 52 -9.39 -8.90 7.68
CA THR A 52 -8.97 -8.63 9.06
C THR A 52 -8.82 -7.12 9.36
N PRO A 53 -8.96 -6.68 10.62
CA PRO A 53 -8.79 -5.27 10.99
C PRO A 53 -7.39 -4.74 10.69
N ALA A 54 -7.28 -3.50 10.21
CA ALA A 54 -6.01 -2.87 9.91
C ALA A 54 -5.54 -1.87 11.00
N SER A 55 -4.34 -2.08 11.51
CA SER A 55 -3.67 -1.23 12.49
C SER A 55 -2.39 -0.58 12.00
N GLU A 56 -1.83 -1.05 10.88
CA GLU A 56 -0.46 -0.75 10.46
C GLU A 56 -0.36 -0.37 8.99
N ILE A 57 0.55 0.56 8.71
CA ILE A 57 0.99 0.95 7.39
C ILE A 57 2.43 0.46 7.22
N PHE A 58 2.73 -0.18 6.09
CA PHE A 58 4.03 -0.74 5.81
C PHE A 58 4.69 -0.01 4.65
N ILE A 59 5.95 0.37 4.84
CA ILE A 59 6.82 0.86 3.78
C ILE A 59 7.92 -0.17 3.55
N ILE A 60 8.11 -0.58 2.32
CA ILE A 60 9.11 -1.58 1.94
C ILE A 60 10.46 -0.88 1.81
N LEU A 61 11.42 -1.25 2.68
CA LEU A 61 12.78 -0.72 2.63
C LEU A 61 13.69 -1.61 1.78
N LYS A 62 13.45 -2.93 1.81
CA LYS A 62 14.14 -3.97 1.05
C LYS A 62 13.18 -5.16 0.84
N GLY A 63 13.41 -5.95 -0.19
CA GLY A 63 12.64 -7.14 -0.51
C GLY A 63 11.40 -6.82 -1.34
N ARG A 64 10.47 -7.77 -1.39
CA ARG A 64 9.26 -7.71 -2.22
C ARG A 64 8.06 -8.26 -1.47
N VAL A 65 6.91 -7.64 -1.70
CA VAL A 65 5.63 -8.02 -1.11
C VAL A 65 4.56 -7.99 -2.19
N SER A 66 3.88 -9.13 -2.37
CA SER A 66 2.77 -9.27 -3.31
C SER A 66 1.42 -9.20 -2.60
N ILE A 67 0.47 -8.54 -3.24
CA ILE A 67 -0.91 -8.43 -2.79
C ILE A 67 -1.75 -9.50 -3.48
N TYR A 68 -2.44 -10.31 -2.68
CA TYR A 68 -3.28 -11.41 -3.13
C TYR A 68 -4.73 -11.20 -2.71
N LEU A 69 -5.66 -11.49 -3.61
CA LEU A 69 -7.09 -11.48 -3.33
C LEU A 69 -7.66 -12.90 -3.40
N GLY A 70 -8.47 -13.27 -2.41
CA GLY A 70 -9.12 -14.57 -2.33
C GLY A 70 -8.42 -15.56 -1.39
N PRO A 71 -9.01 -16.75 -1.21
CA PRO A 71 -8.50 -17.75 -0.30
C PRO A 71 -7.17 -18.34 -0.78
N LYS A 72 -6.32 -18.79 0.14
CA LYS A 72 -4.95 -19.30 -0.12
C LYS A 72 -4.83 -20.31 -1.27
N ASN A 73 -5.85 -21.15 -1.50
CA ASN A 73 -5.82 -22.19 -2.54
C ASN A 73 -6.36 -21.73 -3.91
N ASP A 74 -6.90 -20.52 -4.00
CA ASP A 74 -7.50 -19.95 -5.22
C ASP A 74 -7.34 -18.41 -5.22
N SER A 75 -6.15 -17.96 -4.84
CA SER A 75 -5.84 -16.53 -4.74
C SER A 75 -5.27 -16.01 -6.04
N VAL A 76 -5.65 -14.78 -6.41
CA VAL A 76 -5.10 -14.07 -7.56
C VAL A 76 -4.10 -13.03 -7.07
N GLU A 77 -2.90 -13.03 -7.64
CA GLU A 77 -1.93 -11.95 -7.43
C GLU A 77 -2.39 -10.69 -8.16
N LEU A 78 -2.56 -9.59 -7.43
CA LEU A 78 -2.99 -8.32 -7.99
C LEU A 78 -1.82 -7.45 -8.44
N ILE A 79 -0.80 -7.35 -7.58
CA ILE A 79 0.35 -6.47 -7.76
C ILE A 79 1.47 -6.85 -6.78
N GLU A 80 2.72 -6.65 -7.21
CA GLU A 80 3.90 -6.75 -6.34
C GLU A 80 4.52 -5.36 -6.11
N PHE A 81 4.94 -5.10 -4.87
CA PHE A 81 5.65 -3.90 -4.46
C PHE A 81 7.09 -4.22 -4.06
N GLY A 82 8.02 -3.38 -4.48
CA GLY A 82 9.43 -3.39 -4.03
C GLY A 82 9.78 -2.18 -3.16
N PRO A 83 11.07 -1.88 -2.98
CA PRO A 83 11.53 -0.75 -2.17
C PRO A 83 10.87 0.58 -2.55
N GLY A 84 10.45 1.35 -1.55
CA GLY A 84 9.68 2.59 -1.72
C GLY A 84 8.16 2.35 -1.82
N GLY A 85 7.72 1.10 -1.99
CA GLY A 85 6.33 0.70 -1.96
C GLY A 85 5.68 0.93 -0.59
N CYS A 86 4.41 1.33 -0.60
CA CYS A 86 3.58 1.55 0.59
C CYS A 86 2.27 0.77 0.45
N ILE A 87 1.93 0.02 1.49
CA ILE A 87 0.75 -0.84 1.60
C ILE A 87 0.09 -0.71 2.99
N GLY A 88 -1.19 -1.10 3.09
CA GLY A 88 -1.98 -1.05 4.32
C GLY A 88 -2.58 0.33 4.63
N GLU A 89 -2.15 1.38 3.93
CA GLU A 89 -2.56 2.77 4.17
C GLU A 89 -4.05 3.00 3.95
N VAL A 90 -4.64 2.36 2.94
CA VAL A 90 -6.08 2.47 2.63
C VAL A 90 -6.92 2.04 3.83
N SER A 91 -6.62 0.87 4.38
CA SER A 91 -7.41 0.28 5.46
C SER A 91 -7.23 1.04 6.77
N VAL A 92 -6.02 1.51 7.07
CA VAL A 92 -5.76 2.30 8.28
C VAL A 92 -6.50 3.65 8.24
N ILE A 93 -6.35 4.40 7.14
CA ILE A 93 -6.97 5.73 6.97
C ILE A 93 -8.48 5.63 6.82
N GLY A 94 -8.96 4.65 6.05
CA GLY A 94 -10.39 4.43 5.82
C GLY A 94 -11.13 3.82 7.01
N ILE A 95 -10.42 3.34 8.04
CA ILE A 95 -10.98 2.57 9.15
C ILE A 95 -11.74 1.35 8.61
N LEU A 96 -11.08 0.61 7.73
CA LEU A 96 -11.60 -0.57 7.05
C LEU A 96 -10.78 -1.81 7.42
N ASN A 97 -11.33 -2.98 7.15
CA ASN A 97 -10.53 -4.20 7.10
C ASN A 97 -9.58 -4.18 5.89
N HIS A 98 -8.57 -5.04 5.90
CA HIS A 98 -7.75 -5.29 4.72
C HIS A 98 -8.59 -5.86 3.59
N SER A 99 -8.53 -5.24 2.42
CA SER A 99 -9.26 -5.68 1.22
C SER A 99 -8.60 -6.85 0.50
N ALA A 100 -7.36 -7.17 0.87
CA ALA A 100 -6.52 -8.19 0.26
C ALA A 100 -5.43 -8.60 1.26
N SER A 101 -4.85 -9.78 1.05
CA SER A 101 -3.71 -10.26 1.82
C SER A 101 -2.40 -9.73 1.24
N ALA A 102 -1.37 -9.57 2.07
CA ALA A 102 -0.02 -9.22 1.65
C ALA A 102 0.97 -10.32 2.07
N LEU A 103 1.66 -10.90 1.09
CA LEU A 103 2.64 -11.98 1.26
C LEU A 103 4.03 -11.46 0.91
N VAL A 104 4.99 -11.72 1.78
CA VAL A 104 6.41 -11.43 1.51
C VAL A 104 6.94 -12.46 0.51
N THR A 105 7.38 -12.01 -0.67
CA THR A 105 7.87 -12.87 -1.76
C THR A 105 9.40 -12.96 -1.79
N GLU A 106 10.08 -11.96 -1.24
CA GLU A 106 11.52 -11.91 -1.01
C GLU A 106 11.77 -11.34 0.39
N ASP A 107 12.70 -11.94 1.15
CA ASP A 107 13.08 -11.49 2.51
C ASP A 107 13.13 -9.95 2.60
N ALA A 108 12.29 -9.42 3.49
CA ALA A 108 11.92 -8.02 3.48
C ALA A 108 12.33 -7.30 4.77
N LEU A 109 12.73 -6.04 4.61
CA LEU A 109 12.86 -5.11 5.72
C LEU A 109 11.78 -4.06 5.56
N LEU A 110 10.88 -3.95 6.52
CA LEU A 110 9.73 -3.05 6.47
C LEU A 110 9.82 -1.98 7.56
N LEU A 111 9.45 -0.75 7.21
CA LEU A 111 9.16 0.30 8.17
C LEU A 111 7.66 0.27 8.47
N VAL A 112 7.31 0.06 9.74
CA VAL A 112 5.94 -0.13 10.21
C VAL A 112 5.50 1.11 10.97
N LEU A 113 4.49 1.79 10.45
CA LEU A 113 3.81 2.90 11.11
C LEU A 113 2.48 2.41 11.67
N SER A 114 2.40 2.26 12.99
CA SER A 114 1.16 1.85 13.66
C SER A 114 0.17 3.02 13.74
N ARG A 115 -1.12 2.71 13.91
CA ARG A 115 -2.16 3.70 14.22
C ARG A 115 -1.81 4.54 15.44
N ASN A 116 -1.24 3.93 16.48
CA ASN A 116 -0.82 4.66 17.68
C ASN A 116 0.30 5.64 17.37
N SER A 117 1.33 5.21 16.65
CA SER A 117 2.42 6.08 16.17
C SER A 117 1.91 7.23 15.31
N LEU A 118 0.92 6.98 14.44
CA LEU A 118 0.29 8.01 13.63
C LEU A 118 -0.44 9.05 14.51
N MET A 119 -1.12 8.60 15.57
CA MET A 119 -1.75 9.50 16.55
C MET A 119 -0.75 10.24 17.44
N GLU A 120 0.41 9.66 17.73
CA GLU A 120 1.52 10.35 18.40
C GLU A 120 2.04 11.50 17.54
N ILE A 121 2.21 11.28 16.23
CA ILE A 121 2.57 12.33 15.27
C ILE A 121 1.50 13.44 15.29
N PHE A 122 0.20 13.09 15.19
CA PHE A 122 -0.91 14.05 15.28
C PHE A 122 -0.85 14.93 16.53
N ASN A 123 -0.54 14.34 17.69
CA ASN A 123 -0.48 15.07 18.95
C ASN A 123 0.77 15.95 19.06
N SER A 124 1.90 15.50 18.51
CA SER A 124 3.19 16.19 18.60
C SER A 124 3.41 17.31 17.57
N ASP A 125 2.94 17.12 16.33
CA ASP A 125 3.28 17.97 15.19
C ASP A 125 2.14 17.89 14.15
N LYS A 126 1.19 18.84 14.25
CA LYS A 126 -0.01 18.85 13.42
C LYS A 126 0.28 19.14 11.95
N ASP A 127 1.32 19.92 11.67
CA ASP A 127 1.71 20.27 10.30
C ASP A 127 2.32 19.04 9.61
N LEU A 128 3.20 18.32 10.31
CA LEU A 128 3.77 17.05 9.86
C LEU A 128 2.67 16.00 9.60
N PHE A 129 1.73 15.86 10.53
CA PHE A 129 0.59 14.96 10.37
C PHE A 129 -0.27 15.35 9.16
N SER A 130 -0.63 16.63 9.02
CA SER A 130 -1.50 17.11 7.94
C SER A 130 -0.88 16.87 6.57
N MET A 131 0.43 17.11 6.43
CA MET A 131 1.14 16.84 5.20
C MET A 131 1.21 15.33 4.89
N LEU A 132 1.42 14.49 5.90
CA LEU A 132 1.46 13.04 5.73
C LEU A 132 0.10 12.52 5.24
N ILE A 133 -0.99 12.93 5.90
CA ILE A 133 -2.36 12.58 5.49
C ILE A 133 -2.65 13.09 4.07
N LEU A 134 -2.23 14.31 3.74
CA LEU A 134 -2.42 14.88 2.41
C LEU A 134 -1.68 14.07 1.33
N ASN A 135 -0.46 13.61 1.62
CA ASN A 135 0.31 12.78 0.70
C ASN A 135 -0.31 11.37 0.53
N ILE A 136 -0.81 10.77 1.61
CA ILE A 136 -1.57 9.52 1.52
C ILE A 136 -2.82 9.73 0.66
N ALA A 137 -3.62 10.76 0.94
CA ALA A 137 -4.83 11.07 0.17
C ALA A 137 -4.54 11.28 -1.33
N ARG A 138 -3.46 12.01 -1.66
CA ARG A 138 -3.00 12.19 -3.05
C ARG A 138 -2.64 10.87 -3.71
N GLU A 139 -1.92 10.00 -3.02
CA GLU A 139 -1.54 8.71 -3.58
C GLU A 139 -2.76 7.80 -3.79
N LEU A 140 -3.69 7.77 -2.83
CA LEU A 140 -4.95 7.04 -2.98
C LEU A 140 -5.79 7.57 -4.13
N ALA A 141 -5.88 8.89 -4.30
CA ALA A 141 -6.59 9.50 -5.43
C ALA A 141 -5.98 9.09 -6.78
N ARG A 142 -4.64 9.06 -6.89
CA ARG A 142 -3.94 8.59 -8.10
C ARG A 142 -4.22 7.12 -8.38
N ARG A 143 -4.14 6.26 -7.35
CA ARG A 143 -4.41 4.82 -7.47
C ARG A 143 -5.85 4.58 -7.90
N LEU A 144 -6.82 5.26 -7.27
CA LEU A 144 -8.24 5.18 -7.63
C LEU A 144 -8.48 5.62 -9.09
N PHE A 145 -7.89 6.74 -9.50
CA PHE A 145 -8.02 7.23 -10.87
C PHE A 145 -7.48 6.21 -11.89
N HIS A 146 -6.30 5.63 -11.63
CA HIS A 146 -5.72 4.62 -12.51
C HIS A 146 -6.56 3.33 -12.58
N THR A 147 -7.07 2.85 -11.44
CA THR A 147 -7.97 1.69 -11.39
C THR A 147 -9.26 1.95 -12.17
N ASN A 148 -9.85 3.14 -12.06
CA ASN A 148 -11.05 3.50 -12.82
C ASN A 148 -10.81 3.49 -14.34
N GLU A 149 -9.67 4.01 -14.81
CA GLU A 149 -9.30 3.97 -16.23
C GLU A 149 -9.20 2.54 -16.74
N ILE A 150 -8.58 1.64 -15.96
CA ILE A 150 -8.48 0.21 -16.30
C ILE A 150 -9.89 -0.40 -16.40
N LEU A 151 -10.75 -0.18 -15.40
CA LEU A 151 -12.12 -0.70 -15.41
C LEU A 151 -12.94 -0.20 -16.60
N MET A 152 -12.78 1.07 -16.99
CA MET A 152 -13.44 1.64 -18.16
C MET A 152 -12.97 1.00 -19.48
N GLN A 153 -11.66 0.70 -19.60
CA GLN A 153 -11.12 0.00 -20.76
C GLN A 153 -11.69 -1.42 -20.88
N TYR A 154 -11.77 -2.15 -19.77
CA TYR A 154 -12.42 -3.47 -19.74
C TYR A 154 -13.91 -3.40 -20.11
N GLY A 155 -14.65 -2.42 -19.57
CA GLY A 155 -16.06 -2.22 -19.92
C GLY A 155 -16.28 -1.97 -21.42
N LYS A 156 -15.42 -1.15 -22.04
CA LYS A 156 -15.45 -0.92 -23.50
C LYS A 156 -15.14 -2.19 -24.29
N HIS A 157 -14.14 -2.98 -23.86
CA HIS A 157 -13.77 -4.22 -24.54
C HIS A 157 -14.89 -5.28 -24.47
N CYS A 158 -15.53 -5.45 -23.31
CA CYS A 158 -16.67 -6.36 -23.14
C CYS A 158 -17.92 -5.92 -23.91
N SER A 159 -18.18 -4.60 -24.00
CA SER A 159 -19.28 -4.07 -24.80
C SER A 159 -19.07 -4.31 -26.31
N ASN A 160 -17.83 -4.16 -26.80
CA ASN A 160 -17.50 -4.37 -28.21
C ASN A 160 -17.58 -5.86 -28.63
N LYS A 161 -17.31 -6.79 -27.71
CA LYS A 161 -17.43 -8.25 -27.95
C LYS A 161 -18.89 -8.73 -28.07
N LYS A 162 -19.86 -8.01 -27.48
CA LYS A 162 -21.30 -8.30 -27.64
C LYS A 162 -21.88 -7.80 -28.97
N SER A 163 -21.23 -6.84 -29.63
CA SER A 163 -21.66 -6.30 -30.94
C SER A 163 -21.41 -7.26 -32.11
N SER A 164 -20.50 -8.23 -31.96
CA SER A 164 -20.06 -9.14 -33.04
C SER A 164 -20.81 -10.48 -33.11
N LEU A 165 -21.86 -10.70 -32.29
CA LEU A 165 -22.61 -11.98 -32.23
C LEU A 165 -24.08 -11.89 -32.68
N ILE A 166 -24.45 -10.89 -33.47
CA ILE A 166 -25.81 -10.81 -34.04
C ILE A 166 -25.73 -10.58 -35.55
N THR A 167 -25.71 -11.67 -36.33
CA THR A 167 -26.20 -11.65 -37.70
C THR A 167 -27.61 -12.26 -37.72
N PRO A 168 -28.61 -11.56 -38.28
CA PRO A 168 -29.96 -12.10 -38.37
C PRO A 168 -29.99 -13.18 -39.46
N GLN A 169 -30.38 -14.40 -39.11
CA GLN A 169 -30.89 -15.32 -40.12
C GLN A 169 -32.37 -15.01 -40.34
N SER A 170 -32.67 -14.42 -41.49
CA SER A 170 -34.03 -14.32 -42.02
C SER A 170 -34.57 -15.71 -42.38
N PRO A 171 -35.78 -16.10 -41.97
CA PRO A 171 -36.54 -17.13 -42.65
C PRO A 171 -37.51 -16.49 -43.66
N LEU A 172 -37.68 -17.25 -44.75
CA LEU A 172 -38.49 -17.05 -45.96
C LEU A 172 -39.91 -16.53 -45.75
#